data_AF-A0A090E9Y9-F1
#
_entry.id   AF-A0A090E9Y9-F1
#
_cell.length_a   1.000
_cell.length_b   1.000
_cell.length_c   1.000
_cell.angle_alpha   90.00
_cell.angle_beta   90.00
_cell.angle_gamma   90.00
#
_symmetry.space_group_name_H-M   'P 1'
#
loop_
_entity.id
_entity.type
_entity.pdbx_description
1 polymer ?
#
loop_
_entity_poly.entity_id
_entity_poly.type
_entity_poly.pdbx_seq_one_letter_code
_entity_poly.pdbx_strand_id
1 'polypeptide(L)' 'MSEEDAKQSRREVCWLIEMTNNDAPTARWWHPKEGWVWDANKALRFARQIDAEDFAKCMYASGGKATEHVFLAAA' A
#
# COMPACT_ATOMS: atom_id res chain seq x y z
N MET A 1 5.28 -11.85 27.88
CA MET A 1 5.37 -11.37 26.49
C MET A 1 6.81 -11.01 26.24
N SER A 2 7.44 -11.66 25.27
CA SER A 2 8.85 -11.41 24.96
C SER A 2 9.02 -10.08 24.23
N GLU A 3 10.22 -9.49 24.26
CA GLU A 3 10.54 -8.28 23.48
C GLU A 3 10.38 -8.49 21.97
N GLU A 4 10.48 -9.74 21.50
CA GLU A 4 10.21 -10.13 20.11
C GLU A 4 8.72 -10.05 19.78
N ASP A 5 7.83 -10.49 20.68
CA ASP A 5 6.37 -10.34 20.52
C ASP A 5 5.95 -8.86 20.44
N ALA A 6 6.63 -8.00 21.21
CA ALA A 6 6.39 -6.55 21.22
C ALA A 6 6.99 -5.81 20.01
N LYS A 7 7.96 -6.43 19.29
CA LYS A 7 8.49 -5.93 18.01
C LYS A 7 7.64 -6.39 16.83
N GLN A 8 7.10 -7.61 16.91
CA GLN A 8 6.18 -8.16 15.91
C GLN A 8 4.89 -7.34 15.80
N SER A 9 4.40 -6.79 16.93
CA SER A 9 3.20 -5.93 16.98
C SER A 9 3.36 -4.55 16.33
N ARG A 10 4.58 -4.14 15.96
CA ARG A 10 4.85 -2.83 15.32
C ARG A 10 4.87 -2.86 13.80
N ARG A 11 4.66 -4.03 13.19
CA ARG A 11 4.66 -4.24 11.74
C ARG A 11 3.23 -4.41 11.27
N GLU A 12 2.67 -3.34 10.71
CA GLU A 12 1.37 -3.41 10.06
C GLU A 12 1.58 -3.85 8.61
N VAL A 13 1.22 -5.10 8.32
CA VAL A 13 1.16 -5.61 6.95
C VAL A 13 -0.12 -5.08 6.32
N CYS A 14 0.00 -4.46 5.16
CA CYS A 14 -1.15 -3.99 4.39
C CYS A 14 -0.89 -4.07 2.89
N TRP A 15 -1.95 -3.92 2.12
CA TRP A 15 -1.93 -3.92 0.66
C TRP A 15 -2.16 -2.51 0.15
N LEU A 16 -1.32 -2.07 -0.78
CA LEU A 16 -1.45 -0.81 -1.51
C LEU A 16 -1.71 -1.09 -2.98
N ILE A 17 -2.31 -0.13 -3.68
CA ILE A 17 -2.39 -0.17 -5.14
C ILE A 17 -1.23 0.64 -5.70
N GLU A 18 -0.31 -0.04 -6.38
CA GLU A 18 0.95 0.49 -6.87
C GLU A 18 0.99 0.54 -8.40
N MET A 19 1.47 1.65 -8.94
CA MET A 19 1.76 1.82 -10.36
C MET A 19 3.26 2.07 -10.53
N THR A 20 3.92 1.19 -11.26
CA THR A 20 5.29 1.37 -11.74
C THR A 20 5.24 1.76 -13.21
N ASN A 21 5.80 2.92 -13.54
CA ASN A 21 5.96 3.33 -14.93
C ASN A 21 7.27 2.76 -15.45
N ASN A 22 7.27 2.13 -16.62
CA ASN A 22 8.49 1.60 -17.25
C ASN A 22 9.57 2.68 -17.47
N ASP A 23 9.16 3.95 -17.56
CA ASP A 23 10.05 5.09 -17.85
C ASP A 23 10.51 5.86 -16.60
N ALA A 24 9.99 5.54 -15.40
CA ALA A 24 10.38 6.20 -14.16
C ALA A 24 10.59 5.19 -13.03
N PRO A 25 11.77 5.15 -12.39
CA PRO A 25 12.12 4.12 -11.39
C PRO A 25 11.34 4.22 -10.07
N THR A 26 10.49 5.23 -9.93
CA THR A 26 9.75 5.49 -8.69
C THR A 26 8.34 4.94 -8.81
N ALA A 27 7.92 4.14 -7.83
CA ALA A 27 6.55 3.68 -7.73
C ALA A 27 5.63 4.82 -7.29
N ARG A 28 4.37 4.80 -7.74
CA ARG A 28 3.29 5.64 -7.23
C ARG A 28 2.23 4.77 -6.57
N TRP A 29 1.54 5.33 -5.58
CA TRP A 29 0.48 4.65 -4.86
C TRP A 29 -0.84 5.40 -4.96
N TRP A 30 -1.95 4.67 -4.95
CA TRP A 30 -3.27 5.27 -5.09
C TRP A 30 -3.78 5.92 -3.80
N HIS A 31 -4.27 7.15 -3.90
CA HIS A 31 -4.96 7.91 -2.87
C HIS A 31 -6.40 8.24 -3.33
N PRO A 32 -7.44 8.10 -2.48
CA PRO A 32 -8.84 8.25 -2.90
C PRO A 32 -9.21 9.68 -3.36
N LYS A 33 -8.61 10.71 -2.74
CA LYS A 33 -8.76 12.13 -3.11
C LYS A 33 -7.72 12.67 -4.12
N GLU A 34 -6.44 12.33 -3.95
CA GLU A 34 -5.32 12.91 -4.73
C GLU A 34 -4.93 12.08 -5.97
N GLY A 35 -5.46 10.87 -6.13
CA GLY A 35 -5.07 9.96 -7.22
C GLY A 35 -3.68 9.35 -6.97
N TRP A 36 -2.83 9.26 -7.99
CA TRP A 36 -1.49 8.68 -7.87
C TRP A 36 -0.51 9.61 -7.14
N VAL A 37 -0.07 9.21 -5.95
CA VAL A 37 0.89 9.95 -5.11
C VAL A 37 2.23 9.24 -4.99
N TRP A 38 3.28 10.00 -4.69
CA TRP A 38 4.65 9.49 -4.47
C TRP A 38 4.96 9.11 -3.02
N ASP A 39 4.02 9.34 -2.09
CA ASP A 39 4.19 9.03 -0.67
C ASP A 39 3.25 7.88 -0.29
N ALA A 40 3.83 6.70 -0.03
CA ALA A 40 3.09 5.51 0.37
C ALA A 40 2.32 5.70 1.69
N ASN A 41 2.73 6.63 2.56
CA ASN A 41 2.02 6.88 3.82
C ASN A 41 0.64 7.51 3.62
N LYS A 42 0.46 8.20 2.48
CA LYS A 42 -0.82 8.81 2.10
C LYS A 42 -1.73 7.83 1.35
N ALA A 43 -1.20 6.71 0.88
CA ALA A 43 -1.94 5.76 0.06
C ALA A 43 -3.10 5.12 0.83
N LEU A 44 -4.14 4.72 0.10
CA LEU A 44 -5.20 3.89 0.66
C LEU A 44 -4.63 2.52 1.04
N ARG A 45 -4.80 2.14 2.31
CA ARG A 45 -4.37 0.85 2.85
C ARG A 45 -5.52 -0.13 2.86
N PHE A 46 -5.27 -1.33 2.38
CA PHE A 46 -6.20 -2.45 2.45
C PHE A 46 -5.66 -3.52 3.38
N ALA A 47 -6.52 -4.11 4.20
CA ALA A 47 -6.13 -5.21 5.08
C ALA A 47 -5.93 -6.53 4.31
N ARG A 48 -6.63 -6.71 3.18
CA ARG A 48 -6.59 -7.93 2.36
C ARG A 48 -6.21 -7.61 0.93
N GLN A 49 -5.45 -8.50 0.31
CA GLN A 49 -5.08 -8.41 -1.11
C GLN A 49 -6.30 -8.28 -2.02
N ILE A 50 -7.31 -9.14 -1.82
CA ILE A 50 -8.48 -9.21 -2.69
C ILE A 50 -9.26 -7.89 -2.71
N ASP A 51 -9.32 -7.17 -1.58
CA ASP A 51 -10.00 -5.87 -1.52
C ASP A 51 -9.26 -4.80 -2.35
N ALA A 52 -7.93 -4.82 -2.32
CA ALA A 52 -7.11 -3.93 -3.13
C ALA A 52 -7.24 -4.25 -4.63
N GLU A 53 -7.24 -5.54 -4.98
CA GLU A 53 -7.39 -6.00 -6.36
C GLU A 53 -8.76 -5.66 -6.93
N ASP A 54 -9.83 -5.90 -6.18
CA ASP A 54 -11.20 -5.59 -6.62
C ASP A 54 -11.41 -4.08 -6.71
N PHE A 55 -10.85 -3.31 -5.78
CA PHE A 55 -10.83 -1.85 -5.90
C PHE A 55 -10.09 -1.39 -7.17
N ALA A 56 -8.92 -1.96 -7.47
CA ALA A 56 -8.15 -1.60 -8.66
C ALA A 56 -8.90 -1.93 -9.98
N LYS A 57 -9.70 -3.00 -10.00
CA LYS A 57 -10.53 -3.40 -11.16
C LYS A 57 -11.77 -2.51 -11.33
N CYS A 58 -12.40 -2.08 -10.24
CA CYS A 58 -13.67 -1.35 -10.29
C CYS A 58 -13.53 0.18 -10.41
N MET A 59 -12.36 0.75 -10.08
CA MET A 59 -12.19 2.20 -9.89
C MET A 59 -11.17 2.84 -10.85
N TYR A 60 -10.97 4.16 -10.70
CA TYR A 60 -10.02 5.02 -11.41
C TYR A 60 -8.52 4.68 -11.24
N ALA A 61 -8.17 3.59 -10.54
CA ALA A 61 -6.79 3.15 -10.33
C ALA A 61 -6.29 2.20 -11.43
N SER A 62 -6.80 2.36 -12.66
CA SER A 62 -6.44 1.51 -13.80
C SER A 62 -4.93 1.50 -14.04
N GLY A 63 -4.36 0.31 -14.26
CA GLY A 63 -2.91 0.11 -14.38
C GLY A 63 -2.18 -0.10 -13.06
N GLY A 64 -2.86 0.05 -11.92
CA GLY A 64 -2.36 -0.32 -10.60
C GLY A 64 -2.36 -1.83 -10.34
N LYS A 65 -1.44 -2.28 -9.50
CA LYS A 65 -1.36 -3.65 -8.98
C LYS A 65 -1.40 -3.62 -7.46
N ALA A 66 -2.08 -4.60 -6.85
CA ALA A 66 -2.00 -4.78 -5.41
C ALA A 66 -0.61 -5.30 -5.03
N THR A 67 0.10 -4.57 -4.16
CA THR A 67 1.40 -4.98 -3.62
C THR A 67 1.36 -4.97 -2.09
N GLU A 68 2.05 -5.93 -1.47
CA GLU A 68 2.14 -6.05 -0.01
C GLU A 68 3.23 -5.11 0.53
N HIS A 69 2.93 -4.40 1.62
CA HIS A 69 3.82 -3.46 2.28
C HIS A 69 3.81 -3.70 3.80
N VAL A 70 4.96 -3.42 4.42
CA VAL A 70 5.11 -3.44 5.88
C VAL A 70 5.38 -2.02 6.35
N PHE A 71 4.43 -1.44 7.09
CA PHE A 71 4.64 -0.16 7.76
C PHE A 71 5.23 -0.39 9.15
N LEU A 72 6.31 0.31 9.44
CA LEU A 72 6.90 0.34 10.78
C LEU A 72 6.22 1.45 11.57
N ALA A 73 5.54 1.09 12.66
CA ALA A 73 5.04 2.10 13.58
C ALA A 73 6.21 2.94 14.12
N ALA A 74 6.07 4.27 14.09
CA ALA A 74 7.05 5.16 14.70
C ALA A 74 7.16 4.82 16.20
N ALA A 75 8.41 4.70 16.69
CA ALA A 75 8.73 4.31 18.05
C ALA A 75 8.41 5.41 19.07
#